data_AF-U3A9Y4-F1
#
_entry.id   AF-U3A9Y4-F1
#
_cell.length_a   1.000
_cell.length_b   1.000
_cell.length_c   1.000
_cell.angle_alpha   90.00
_cell.angle_beta   90.00
_cell.angle_gamma   90.00
#
_symmetry.space_group_name_H-M   'P 1'
#
loop_
_entity.id
_entity.type
_entity.pdbx_description
1 polymer ?
#
loop_
_entity_poly.entity_id
_entity_poly.type
_entity_poly.pdbx_seq_one_letter_code
_entity_poly.pdbx_strand_id
1 'polypeptide(L)'
;MLKTFTSAAALTALMAGGAMAQDDMMIDTDATAMQMSMMDGQTTVTFPRINTRQDGYIVLHAVTDGEPVVPESLAHAMVMAGENTDVTVMVPGALAAGTELVAMLHVESNGNGVYDFGPDMTDVDTPVMVNDAPVTAMFTVPEGMMMHSGDDMPSTDIAEPEVRAESDDSSDPDYRDTDESTIQPNDTETEGFIEEGEDTEGEGDEDDAG
;
A
#
# COMPACT_ATOMS: atom_id res chain seq x y z
N MET A 1 -13.51 55.96 18.76
CA MET A 1 -12.98 54.67 18.28
C MET A 1 -14.17 53.75 18.06
N LEU A 2 -14.63 53.66 16.81
CA LEU A 2 -15.80 52.89 16.42
C LEU A 2 -15.34 51.47 16.07
N LYS A 3 -15.79 50.48 16.86
CA LYS A 3 -15.52 49.05 16.65
C LYS A 3 -16.77 48.44 16.05
N THR A 4 -16.76 48.22 14.75
CA THR A 4 -17.80 47.45 14.04
C THR A 4 -17.17 46.84 12.80
N PHE A 5 -16.97 45.52 12.82
CA PHE A 5 -16.93 44.71 11.60
C PHE A 5 -17.91 43.54 11.78
N THR A 6 -19.09 43.80 11.24
CA THR A 6 -19.89 42.96 10.35
C THR A 6 -19.96 41.44 10.60
N SER A 7 -21.19 41.01 10.87
CA SER A 7 -21.70 39.64 10.92
C SER A 7 -21.84 38.96 9.54
N ALA A 8 -22.02 37.63 9.62
CA ALA A 8 -22.66 36.69 8.68
C ALA A 8 -21.79 36.25 7.47
N ALA A 9 -21.72 34.96 7.11
CA ALA A 9 -22.77 33.95 7.15
C ALA A 9 -22.25 32.57 7.60
N ALA A 10 -23.02 31.92 8.47
CA ALA A 10 -22.92 30.48 8.69
C ALA A 10 -23.59 29.77 7.50
N LEU A 11 -22.77 29.25 6.58
CA LEU A 11 -23.19 28.24 5.62
C LEU A 11 -23.02 26.89 6.30
N THR A 12 -24.04 26.44 7.03
CA THR A 12 -24.12 25.04 7.46
C THR A 12 -24.47 24.23 6.23
N ALA A 13 -23.47 23.89 5.42
CA ALA A 13 -23.63 22.92 4.36
C ALA A 13 -23.74 21.55 5.04
N LEU A 14 -24.96 21.06 5.17
CA LEU A 14 -25.26 19.69 5.55
C LEU A 14 -24.72 18.81 4.41
N MET A 15 -23.46 18.36 4.49
CA MET A 15 -22.89 17.39 3.57
C MET A 15 -23.46 16.01 3.94
N ALA A 16 -24.72 15.80 3.55
CA ALA A 16 -25.32 14.48 3.54
C ALA A 16 -24.54 13.61 2.55
N GLY A 17 -23.98 12.51 3.06
CA GLY A 17 -23.28 11.51 2.28
C GLY A 17 -24.05 11.13 1.03
N GLY A 18 -23.48 11.48 -0.11
CA GLY A 18 -23.97 11.10 -1.42
C GLY A 18 -22.77 10.62 -2.22
N ALA A 19 -22.58 9.30 -2.27
CA ALA A 19 -21.84 8.68 -3.36
C ALA A 19 -22.63 8.94 -4.65
N MET A 20 -22.46 10.14 -5.23
CA MET A 20 -22.97 10.46 -6.56
C MET A 20 -21.90 10.01 -7.55
N ALA A 21 -22.29 9.10 -8.44
CA ALA A 21 -21.47 8.47 -9.47
C ALA A 21 -20.48 9.45 -10.15
N GLN A 22 -19.24 9.41 -9.68
CA GLN A 22 -18.04 9.89 -10.34
C GLN A 22 -17.49 8.70 -11.14
N ASP A 23 -18.05 8.43 -12.32
CA ASP A 23 -17.89 7.16 -13.07
C ASP A 23 -16.44 6.76 -13.42
N ASP A 24 -15.44 7.58 -13.12
CA ASP A 24 -14.02 7.27 -13.36
C ASP A 24 -13.04 7.74 -12.26
N MET A 25 -13.53 8.37 -11.19
CA MET A 25 -12.69 8.86 -10.08
C MET A 25 -13.42 8.51 -8.78
N MET A 26 -12.94 7.55 -8.00
CA MET A 26 -13.68 7.03 -6.84
C MET A 26 -12.71 6.60 -5.75
N ILE A 27 -13.08 6.83 -4.50
CA ILE A 27 -12.46 6.21 -3.32
C ILE A 27 -13.55 5.34 -2.69
N ASP A 28 -13.37 4.03 -2.69
CA ASP A 28 -14.30 3.12 -2.04
C ASP A 28 -14.00 3.10 -0.53
N THR A 29 -14.95 3.63 0.23
CA THR A 29 -14.90 3.65 1.70
C THR A 29 -16.00 2.82 2.36
N ASP A 30 -16.52 1.82 1.66
CA ASP A 30 -17.51 0.92 2.25
C ASP A 30 -16.94 0.26 3.51
N ALA A 31 -17.61 0.49 4.65
CA ALA A 31 -17.13 0.06 5.96
C ALA A 31 -17.08 -1.47 6.12
N THR A 32 -17.72 -2.23 5.23
CA THR A 32 -17.66 -3.70 5.25
C THR A 32 -16.50 -4.25 4.43
N ALA A 33 -16.01 -3.49 3.45
CA ALA A 33 -14.90 -3.86 2.58
C ALA A 33 -13.57 -3.22 3.01
N MET A 34 -13.60 -2.00 3.57
CA MET A 34 -12.42 -1.37 4.16
C MET A 34 -11.89 -2.16 5.35
N GLN A 35 -10.58 -2.28 5.42
CA GLN A 35 -9.89 -2.93 6.53
C GLN A 35 -9.09 -1.91 7.32
N MET A 36 -9.22 -1.94 8.65
CA MET A 36 -8.42 -1.14 9.54
C MET A 36 -7.88 -2.02 10.66
N SER A 37 -6.58 -1.91 10.91
CA SER A 37 -5.89 -2.65 11.96
C SER A 37 -4.92 -1.75 12.68
N MET A 38 -4.59 -2.13 13.92
CA MET A 38 -3.59 -1.44 14.71
C MET A 38 -2.52 -2.44 15.14
N MET A 39 -1.27 -2.08 14.89
CA MET A 39 -0.10 -2.86 15.28
C MET A 39 0.99 -1.91 15.77
N ASP A 40 1.63 -2.24 16.90
CA ASP A 40 2.74 -1.48 17.48
C ASP A 40 2.50 0.04 17.66
N GLY A 41 1.25 0.43 17.93
CA GLY A 41 0.89 1.84 18.10
C GLY A 41 0.62 2.60 16.80
N GLN A 42 0.71 1.94 15.65
CA GLN A 42 0.43 2.49 14.32
C GLN A 42 -0.90 1.95 13.80
N THR A 43 -1.63 2.76 13.04
CA THR A 43 -2.88 2.35 12.40
C THR A 43 -2.67 2.17 10.91
N THR A 44 -3.10 1.03 10.39
CA THR A 44 -3.12 0.74 8.95
C THR A 44 -4.55 0.84 8.43
N VAL A 45 -4.74 1.59 7.34
CA VAL A 45 -6.02 1.74 6.64
C VAL A 45 -5.86 1.20 5.23
N THR A 46 -6.63 0.16 4.88
CA THR A 46 -6.61 -0.44 3.56
C THR A 46 -7.92 -0.15 2.83
N PHE A 47 -7.81 0.56 1.72
CA PHE A 47 -8.91 0.86 0.82
C PHE A 47 -9.09 -0.29 -0.17
N PRO A 48 -10.30 -0.84 -0.31
CA PRO A 48 -10.54 -1.96 -1.21
C PRO A 48 -10.34 -1.56 -2.67
N ARG A 49 -10.68 -0.30 -3.01
CA ARG A 49 -10.61 0.21 -4.37
C ARG A 49 -10.47 1.72 -4.41
N ILE A 50 -9.57 2.20 -5.25
CA ILE A 50 -9.42 3.61 -5.62
C ILE A 50 -9.28 3.68 -7.14
N ASN A 51 -10.16 4.42 -7.82
CA ASN A 51 -10.02 4.71 -9.23
C ASN A 51 -9.60 6.18 -9.40
N THR A 52 -8.56 6.44 -10.16
CA THR A 52 -8.10 7.80 -10.47
C THR A 52 -7.67 7.89 -11.93
N ARG A 53 -7.71 9.06 -12.54
CA ARG A 53 -7.31 9.26 -13.95
C ARG A 53 -5.83 9.55 -14.13
N GLN A 54 -5.13 9.84 -13.03
CA GLN A 54 -3.77 10.31 -13.01
C GLN A 54 -3.04 9.72 -11.80
N ASP A 55 -1.73 9.60 -11.94
CA ASP A 55 -0.85 9.22 -10.84
C ASP A 55 -0.90 10.28 -9.75
N GLY A 56 -0.78 9.85 -8.50
CA GLY A 56 -0.89 10.74 -7.36
C GLY A 56 -0.91 10.02 -6.04
N TYR A 57 -1.62 10.60 -5.09
CA TYR A 57 -1.65 10.14 -3.71
C TYR A 57 -3.06 10.09 -3.15
N ILE A 58 -3.34 9.05 -2.38
CA ILE A 58 -4.44 9.06 -1.41
C ILE A 58 -3.88 9.59 -0.08
N VAL A 59 -4.49 10.66 0.44
CA VAL A 59 -4.02 11.35 1.64
C VAL A 59 -5.10 11.34 2.70
N LEU A 60 -4.73 11.04 3.94
CA LEU A 60 -5.63 11.06 5.08
C LEU A 60 -5.49 12.36 5.85
N HIS A 61 -6.60 13.05 6.08
CA HIS A 61 -6.70 14.22 6.95
C HIS A 61 -7.63 13.95 8.13
N ALA A 62 -7.32 14.55 9.27
CA ALA A 62 -8.25 14.63 10.38
C ALA A 62 -9.43 15.54 10.01
N VAL A 63 -10.61 15.28 10.57
CA VAL A 63 -11.77 16.16 10.46
C VAL A 63 -11.97 16.88 11.79
N THR A 64 -12.19 18.20 11.75
CA THR A 64 -12.55 19.02 12.92
C THR A 64 -13.68 19.96 12.53
N ASP A 65 -14.72 20.03 13.34
CA ASP A 65 -15.94 20.82 13.06
C ASP A 65 -16.59 20.52 11.70
N GLY A 66 -16.42 19.29 11.19
CA GLY A 66 -16.93 18.83 9.89
C GLY A 66 -16.08 19.22 8.69
N GLU A 67 -14.92 19.86 8.91
CA GLU A 67 -13.99 20.28 7.86
C GLU A 67 -12.65 19.53 7.95
N PRO A 68 -12.01 19.20 6.81
CA PRO A 68 -10.65 18.64 6.80
C PRO A 68 -9.65 19.62 7.43
N VAL A 69 -8.81 19.13 8.33
CA VAL A 69 -7.66 19.88 8.85
C VAL A 69 -6.59 19.88 7.76
N VAL A 70 -6.41 21.02 7.10
CA VAL A 70 -5.40 21.26 6.06
C VAL A 70 -4.53 22.45 6.45
N PRO A 71 -3.23 22.48 6.10
CA PRO A 71 -2.51 21.56 5.20
C PRO A 71 -1.96 20.29 5.86
N GLU A 72 -2.21 20.07 7.15
CA GLU A 72 -1.69 18.93 7.87
C GLU A 72 -2.26 17.61 7.33
N SER A 73 -1.41 16.65 6.98
CA SER A 73 -1.81 15.29 6.61
C SER A 73 -1.35 14.29 7.68
N LEU A 74 -2.13 13.24 7.90
CA LEU A 74 -1.83 12.17 8.85
C LEU A 74 -0.93 11.11 8.21
N ALA A 75 -1.22 10.76 6.97
CA ALA A 75 -0.50 9.76 6.18
C ALA A 75 -0.92 9.84 4.71
N HIS A 76 -0.16 9.19 3.84
CA HIS A 76 -0.43 9.09 2.42
C HIS A 76 0.02 7.75 1.84
N ALA A 77 -0.51 7.38 0.68
CA ALA A 77 0.05 6.33 -0.17
C ALA A 77 -0.06 6.72 -1.64
N MET A 78 0.86 6.22 -2.47
CA MET A 78 0.83 6.46 -3.91
C MET A 78 -0.29 5.64 -4.57
N VAL A 79 -0.94 6.22 -5.58
CA VAL A 79 -1.92 5.58 -6.44
C VAL A 79 -1.60 5.90 -7.89
N MET A 80 -1.79 4.93 -8.77
CA MET A 80 -1.54 5.08 -10.20
C MET A 80 -2.83 5.39 -10.95
N ALA A 81 -2.72 5.97 -12.13
CA ALA A 81 -3.85 6.11 -13.03
C ALA A 81 -4.51 4.75 -13.32
N GLY A 82 -5.84 4.74 -13.28
CA GLY A 82 -6.70 3.57 -13.35
C GLY A 82 -7.12 3.05 -11.98
N GLU A 83 -7.43 1.76 -11.95
CA GLU A 83 -7.90 1.06 -10.76
C GLU A 83 -6.73 0.60 -9.89
N ASN A 84 -6.79 0.97 -8.61
CA ASN A 84 -5.89 0.52 -7.56
C ASN A 84 -6.73 -0.26 -6.54
N THR A 85 -6.32 -1.47 -6.20
CA THR A 85 -6.96 -2.30 -5.18
C THR A 85 -6.06 -2.47 -3.98
N ASP A 86 -6.66 -2.72 -2.81
CA ASP A 86 -5.94 -3.00 -1.56
C ASP A 86 -4.89 -1.92 -1.20
N VAL A 87 -5.22 -0.66 -1.49
CA VAL A 87 -4.31 0.47 -1.26
C VAL A 87 -4.17 0.69 0.23
N THR A 88 -2.96 0.49 0.73
CA THR A 88 -2.67 0.51 2.16
C THR A 88 -1.97 1.82 2.55
N VAL A 89 -2.56 2.53 3.50
CA VAL A 89 -2.03 3.77 4.09
C VAL A 89 -1.64 3.51 5.54
N MET A 90 -0.38 3.78 5.87
CA MET A 90 0.15 3.60 7.23
C MET A 90 0.18 4.93 7.98
N VAL A 91 -0.62 5.01 9.04
CA VAL A 91 -0.65 6.15 9.95
C VAL A 91 0.37 5.89 11.08
N PRO A 92 1.33 6.79 11.32
CA PRO A 92 2.40 6.59 12.31
C PRO A 92 1.93 6.63 13.77
N GLY A 93 0.62 6.76 14.01
CA GLY A 93 0.04 6.79 15.35
C GLY A 93 -1.31 6.09 15.42
N ALA A 94 -1.74 5.87 16.65
CA ALA A 94 -3.00 5.22 16.97
C ALA A 94 -4.19 6.14 16.68
N LEU A 95 -5.13 5.67 15.87
CA LEU A 95 -6.40 6.36 15.66
C LEU A 95 -7.45 5.82 16.65
N ALA A 96 -8.09 6.72 17.40
CA ALA A 96 -9.14 6.34 18.33
C ALA A 96 -10.44 5.98 17.58
N ALA A 97 -11.19 5.01 18.09
CA ALA A 97 -12.53 4.71 17.57
C ALA A 97 -13.43 5.95 17.61
N GLY A 98 -14.24 6.13 16.56
CA GLY A 98 -15.06 7.32 16.40
C GLY A 98 -14.33 8.54 15.82
N THR A 99 -13.02 8.48 15.58
CA THR A 99 -12.30 9.55 14.88
C THR A 99 -12.83 9.67 13.45
N GLU A 100 -13.23 10.88 13.07
CA GLU A 100 -13.63 11.20 11.71
C GLU A 100 -12.41 11.54 10.86
N LEU A 101 -12.31 10.87 9.72
CA LEU A 101 -11.22 11.02 8.76
C LEU A 101 -11.79 11.32 7.38
N VAL A 102 -11.00 12.01 6.59
CA VAL A 102 -11.29 12.23 5.18
C VAL A 102 -10.10 11.80 4.35
N ALA A 103 -10.36 10.88 3.43
CA ALA A 103 -9.43 10.52 2.38
C ALA A 103 -9.61 11.53 1.24
N MET A 104 -8.52 12.13 0.77
CA MET A 104 -8.52 13.08 -0.34
C MET A 104 -7.51 12.62 -1.39
N LEU A 105 -7.91 12.64 -2.67
CA LEU A 105 -6.97 12.39 -3.76
C LEU A 105 -6.19 13.66 -4.09
N HIS A 106 -4.88 13.51 -4.24
CA HIS A 106 -3.96 14.53 -4.73
C HIS A 106 -3.29 14.02 -6.00
N VAL A 107 -3.01 14.92 -6.95
CA VAL A 107 -2.27 14.58 -8.17
C VAL A 107 -0.77 14.75 -7.91
N GLU A 108 0.04 13.79 -8.38
CA GLU A 108 1.49 13.92 -8.44
C GLU A 108 1.81 14.93 -9.57
N SER A 109 2.11 16.16 -9.16
CA SER A 109 2.11 17.31 -10.07
C SER A 109 3.50 17.76 -10.51
N ASN A 110 4.52 17.44 -9.71
CA ASN A 110 5.89 17.90 -9.91
C ASN A 110 6.81 16.76 -10.41
N GLY A 111 6.32 15.51 -10.42
CA GLY A 111 6.97 14.35 -10.98
C GLY A 111 8.15 13.85 -10.16
N ASN A 112 8.23 14.21 -8.88
CA ASN A 112 9.33 13.82 -8.01
C ASN A 112 9.11 12.49 -7.27
N GLY A 113 7.86 11.96 -7.29
CA GLY A 113 7.50 10.70 -6.65
C GLY A 113 7.48 10.78 -5.12
N VAL A 114 7.29 11.98 -4.58
CA VAL A 114 7.15 12.25 -3.14
C VAL A 114 5.94 13.15 -2.94
N TYR A 115 5.08 12.80 -1.98
CA TYR A 115 3.96 13.66 -1.64
C TYR A 115 4.41 14.99 -1.03
N ASP A 116 4.07 16.09 -1.68
CA ASP A 116 4.44 17.44 -1.29
C ASP A 116 3.20 18.29 -0.99
N PHE A 117 2.90 18.50 0.29
CA PHE A 117 1.82 19.42 0.69
C PHE A 117 2.16 20.12 2.01
N GLY A 118 2.30 21.44 1.98
CA GLY A 118 2.67 22.22 3.16
C GLY A 118 2.44 23.73 2.98
N PRO A 119 2.31 24.49 4.08
CA PRO A 119 1.91 25.90 4.05
C PRO A 119 2.94 26.81 3.35
N ASP A 120 4.20 26.38 3.26
CA ASP A 120 5.30 27.15 2.69
C ASP A 120 5.84 26.56 1.36
N MET A 121 5.13 25.60 0.78
CA MET A 121 5.52 24.96 -0.47
C MET A 121 4.79 25.58 -1.65
N THR A 122 5.53 25.88 -2.71
CA THR A 122 4.99 26.51 -3.93
C THR A 122 4.71 25.53 -5.05
N ASP A 123 5.35 24.36 -5.00
CA ASP A 123 5.22 23.26 -5.95
C ASP A 123 4.71 22.07 -5.14
N VAL A 124 3.38 21.98 -5.03
CA VAL A 124 2.68 21.04 -4.16
C VAL A 124 1.75 20.17 -4.97
N ASP A 125 1.58 18.94 -4.52
CA ASP A 125 0.57 18.03 -5.02
C ASP A 125 -0.81 18.57 -4.65
N THR A 126 -1.49 19.12 -5.66
CA THR A 126 -2.80 19.73 -5.46
C THR A 126 -3.89 18.65 -5.37
N PRO A 127 -4.99 18.91 -4.63
CA PRO A 127 -6.14 18.01 -4.64
C PRO A 127 -6.69 17.81 -6.05
N VAL A 128 -7.10 16.58 -6.36
CA VAL A 128 -7.78 16.29 -7.62
C VAL A 128 -9.18 16.89 -7.60
N MET A 129 -9.47 17.75 -8.58
CA MET A 129 -10.75 18.46 -8.69
C MET A 129 -11.65 17.84 -9.76
N VAL A 130 -12.90 17.55 -9.40
CA VAL A 130 -13.96 17.08 -10.30
C VAL A 130 -15.19 17.97 -10.09
N ASN A 131 -15.69 18.61 -11.15
CA ASN A 131 -16.81 19.56 -11.09
C ASN A 131 -16.61 20.66 -10.02
N ASP A 132 -15.40 21.25 -9.97
CA ASP A 132 -15.01 22.29 -9.01
C ASP A 132 -15.03 21.85 -7.52
N ALA A 133 -15.06 20.54 -7.24
CA ALA A 133 -14.96 19.99 -5.89
C ALA A 133 -13.81 18.98 -5.76
N PRO A 134 -13.10 18.93 -4.62
CA PRO A 134 -12.07 17.93 -4.40
C PRO A 134 -12.69 16.53 -4.28
N VAL A 135 -12.01 15.53 -4.85
CA VAL A 135 -12.41 14.13 -4.69
C VAL A 135 -12.05 13.68 -3.29
N THR A 136 -13.08 13.53 -2.45
CA THR A 136 -12.93 13.14 -1.05
C THR A 136 -13.90 12.02 -0.69
N ALA A 137 -13.50 11.22 0.31
CA ALA A 137 -14.37 10.26 0.95
C ALA A 137 -14.20 10.33 2.46
N MET A 138 -15.29 10.58 3.16
CA MET A 138 -15.31 10.57 4.63
C MET A 138 -15.55 9.16 5.14
N PHE A 139 -14.89 8.83 6.24
CA PHE A 139 -15.12 7.60 6.96
C PHE A 139 -14.79 7.78 8.44
N THR A 140 -15.29 6.87 9.27
CA THR A 140 -15.09 6.90 10.71
C THR A 140 -14.32 5.65 11.13
N VAL A 141 -13.38 5.82 12.05
CA VAL A 141 -12.66 4.69 12.65
C VAL A 141 -13.65 3.80 13.42
N PRO A 142 -13.79 2.51 13.06
CA PRO A 142 -14.79 1.64 13.67
C PRO A 142 -14.46 1.34 15.13
N GLU A 143 -15.51 1.03 15.91
CA GLU A 143 -15.33 0.42 17.23
C GLU A 143 -14.77 -1.00 17.06
N GLY A 144 -13.82 -1.38 17.92
CA GLY A 144 -13.26 -2.74 17.90
C GLY A 144 -12.28 -3.02 16.76
N MET A 145 -11.51 -2.02 16.32
CA MET A 145 -10.37 -2.23 15.41
C MET A 145 -9.52 -3.41 15.87
N MET A 146 -9.19 -4.31 14.95
CA MET A 146 -8.35 -5.48 15.22
C MET A 146 -6.97 -5.00 15.71
N MET A 147 -6.73 -5.15 17.01
CA MET A 147 -5.42 -4.87 17.62
C MET A 147 -4.59 -6.14 17.54
N HIS A 148 -3.59 -6.14 16.67
CA HIS A 148 -2.52 -7.13 16.75
C HIS A 148 -1.47 -6.59 17.72
N SER A 149 -1.49 -7.08 18.95
CA SER A 149 -0.32 -6.98 19.82
C SER A 149 0.81 -7.75 19.13
N GLY A 150 1.96 -7.12 18.88
CA GLY A 150 3.14 -7.77 18.32
C GLY A 150 3.66 -8.97 19.13
N ASP A 151 3.04 -9.25 20.29
CA ASP A 151 3.28 -10.41 21.14
C ASP A 151 2.62 -11.71 20.66
N ASP A 152 1.69 -11.66 19.69
CA ASP A 152 0.95 -12.83 19.15
C ASP A 152 1.40 -13.20 17.73
N MET A 153 2.69 -13.01 17.44
CA MET A 153 3.33 -13.86 16.46
C MET A 153 3.36 -15.25 17.10
N PRO A 154 2.66 -16.29 16.58
CA PRO A 154 3.10 -17.63 16.88
C PRO A 154 4.56 -17.61 16.47
N SER A 155 5.45 -17.73 17.45
CA SER A 155 6.82 -18.08 17.16
C SER A 155 6.63 -19.33 16.31
N THR A 156 6.86 -19.23 15.00
CA THR A 156 7.18 -20.41 14.24
C THR A 156 8.30 -20.98 15.08
N ASP A 157 8.03 -22.10 15.76
CA ASP A 157 9.06 -22.92 16.36
C ASP A 157 9.98 -23.25 15.19
N ILE A 158 10.89 -22.33 14.88
CA ILE A 158 12.13 -22.60 14.21
C ILE A 158 12.79 -23.50 15.22
N ALA A 159 12.52 -24.79 15.05
CA ALA A 159 13.27 -25.85 15.70
C ALA A 159 14.73 -25.43 15.58
N GLU A 160 15.34 -25.14 16.72
CA GLU A 160 16.77 -24.88 16.80
C GLU A 160 17.45 -25.97 15.97
N PRO A 161 18.31 -25.63 14.98
CA PRO A 161 19.01 -26.65 14.21
C PRO A 161 20.16 -27.25 15.04
N GLU A 162 19.97 -27.54 16.33
CA GLU A 162 20.99 -28.10 17.22
C GLU A 162 20.42 -29.13 18.19
N VAL A 163 19.85 -30.20 17.64
CA VAL A 163 20.24 -31.57 18.03
C VAL A 163 20.01 -32.46 16.82
N ARG A 164 21.02 -32.51 15.94
CA ARG A 164 21.25 -33.73 15.17
C ARG A 164 21.16 -34.86 16.18
N ALA A 165 20.16 -35.73 16.02
CA ALA A 165 20.14 -36.96 16.77
C ALA A 165 21.50 -37.60 16.56
N GLU A 166 22.29 -37.65 17.62
CA GLU A 166 23.47 -38.50 17.70
C GLU A 166 22.90 -39.91 17.56
N SER A 167 22.84 -40.39 16.32
CA SER A 167 22.46 -41.76 16.03
C SER A 167 23.62 -42.61 16.54
N ASP A 168 23.43 -43.20 17.71
CA ASP A 168 24.33 -44.20 18.29
C ASP A 168 24.27 -45.54 17.52
N ASP A 169 23.89 -45.51 16.23
CA ASP A 169 23.88 -46.67 15.36
C ASP A 169 25.26 -46.83 14.72
N SER A 170 26.02 -47.78 15.25
CA SER A 170 27.38 -48.10 14.83
C SER A 170 27.47 -48.79 13.46
N SER A 171 26.46 -48.64 12.60
CA SER A 171 26.26 -49.50 11.43
C SER A 171 26.21 -48.77 10.07
N ASP A 172 26.48 -47.46 10.00
CA ASP A 172 26.49 -46.74 8.71
C ASP A 172 27.88 -46.15 8.39
N PRO A 173 28.67 -46.80 7.52
CA PRO A 173 29.95 -46.27 7.06
C PRO A 173 29.72 -45.15 6.04
N ASP A 174 29.88 -43.90 6.49
CA ASP A 174 30.02 -42.69 5.69
C ASP A 174 30.84 -42.93 4.39
N TYR A 175 30.14 -43.03 3.25
CA TYR A 175 30.76 -42.88 1.94
C TYR A 175 30.91 -41.38 1.66
N ARG A 176 32.01 -40.78 2.14
CA ARG A 176 32.42 -39.44 1.70
C ARG A 176 33.06 -39.56 0.33
N ASP A 177 32.37 -39.09 -0.71
CA ASP A 177 33.00 -38.77 -1.99
C ASP A 177 33.79 -37.47 -1.82
N THR A 178 35.12 -37.53 -1.95
CA THR A 178 36.05 -36.46 -1.56
C THR A 178 36.32 -35.43 -2.66
N ASP A 179 35.51 -35.37 -3.70
CA ASP A 179 35.75 -34.51 -4.87
C ASP A 179 34.64 -33.49 -5.16
N GLU A 180 33.79 -33.13 -4.19
CA GLU A 180 32.91 -31.95 -4.36
C GLU A 180 33.60 -30.68 -3.85
N SER A 181 33.90 -29.80 -4.81
CA SER A 181 34.53 -28.50 -4.57
C SER A 181 33.56 -27.56 -3.86
N THR A 182 34.02 -26.89 -2.80
CA THR A 182 33.23 -25.91 -2.06
C THR A 182 32.73 -24.79 -2.97
N ILE A 183 31.41 -24.59 -3.04
CA ILE A 183 30.80 -23.42 -3.69
C ILE A 183 31.28 -22.17 -2.94
N GLN A 184 32.04 -21.31 -3.62
CA GLN A 184 32.43 -20.01 -3.07
C GLN A 184 31.23 -19.06 -3.11
N PRO A 185 30.89 -18.37 -2.01
CA PRO A 185 29.80 -17.42 -2.00
C PRO A 185 30.27 -16.06 -2.52
N ASN A 186 30.32 -15.88 -3.85
CA ASN A 186 30.16 -14.59 -4.55
C ASN A 186 30.43 -14.70 -6.07
N ASP A 187 29.63 -15.47 -6.82
CA ASP A 187 29.56 -15.27 -8.27
C ASP A 187 28.16 -14.76 -8.64
N THR A 188 28.13 -13.52 -9.10
CA THR A 188 26.91 -12.81 -9.52
C THR A 188 26.84 -12.86 -11.04
N GLU A 189 26.71 -14.05 -11.62
CA GLU A 189 26.41 -14.19 -13.06
C GLU A 189 25.24 -15.17 -13.22
N THR A 190 24.03 -14.62 -13.19
CA THR A 190 22.83 -15.27 -13.72
C THR A 190 22.91 -15.25 -15.23
N GLU A 191 23.61 -16.23 -15.79
CA GLU A 191 23.47 -16.63 -17.19
C GLU A 191 22.65 -17.92 -17.19
N GLY A 192 21.39 -17.83 -17.61
CA GLY A 192 20.53 -19.01 -17.64
C GLY A 192 19.06 -18.72 -17.88
N PHE A 193 18.73 -17.93 -18.91
CA PHE A 193 17.40 -18.00 -19.52
C PHE A 193 17.23 -19.39 -20.12
N ILE A 194 16.42 -20.23 -19.47
CA ILE A 194 15.89 -21.45 -20.09
C ILE A 194 14.69 -21.05 -20.97
N GLU A 195 14.94 -20.95 -22.27
CA GLU A 195 13.91 -20.96 -23.30
C GLU A 195 13.60 -22.44 -23.61
N GLU A 196 12.50 -22.96 -23.06
CA GLU A 196 11.93 -24.22 -23.52
C GLU A 196 10.92 -23.93 -24.64
N GLY A 197 11.14 -24.51 -25.82
CA GLY A 197 10.24 -24.33 -26.94
C GLY A 197 10.58 -25.15 -28.18
N GLU A 198 10.06 -26.37 -28.19
CA GLU A 198 9.57 -27.12 -29.36
C GLU A 198 10.56 -27.88 -30.25
N ASP A 199 10.53 -29.20 -30.00
CA ASP A 199 10.95 -30.28 -30.88
C ASP A 199 10.32 -30.18 -32.28
N THR A 200 11.15 -30.31 -33.32
CA THR A 200 10.68 -30.81 -34.62
C THR A 200 11.49 -32.04 -35.00
N GLU A 201 10.80 -33.18 -34.94
CA GLU A 201 11.24 -34.48 -35.46
C GLU A 201 11.43 -34.40 -36.99
N GLY A 202 12.34 -35.24 -37.50
CA GLY A 202 12.06 -35.96 -38.75
C GLY A 202 13.09 -35.81 -39.86
N GLU A 203 13.85 -36.89 -40.07
CA GLU A 203 14.13 -37.56 -41.36
C GLU A 203 14.67 -36.68 -42.51
N GLY A 204 15.89 -36.87 -43.00
CA GLY A 204 16.36 -38.08 -43.67
C GLY A 204 16.80 -37.73 -45.10
N ASP A 205 17.73 -38.52 -45.64
CA ASP A 205 18.25 -38.58 -47.01
C ASP A 205 19.28 -37.53 -47.48
N GLU A 206 20.55 -37.95 -47.33
CA GLU A 206 21.51 -38.26 -48.40
C GLU A 206 21.29 -37.65 -49.81
N ASP A 207 22.42 -37.24 -50.40
CA ASP A 207 22.79 -37.38 -51.83
C ASP A 207 23.33 -36.11 -52.52
N ASP A 208 24.66 -36.09 -52.59
CA ASP A 208 25.52 -36.01 -53.78
C ASP A 208 25.28 -34.97 -54.90
N ALA A 209 26.45 -34.54 -55.42
CA ALA A 209 26.76 -34.09 -56.78
C ALA A 209 26.52 -32.62 -57.18
N GLY A 210 27.63 -31.97 -57.57
CA GLY A 210 27.64 -30.96 -58.63
C GLY A 210 28.54 -29.76 -58.41
#